data_AF-A0A162I7J9-F1
#
_entry.id   AF-A0A162I7J9-F1
#
_cell.length_a   1.000
_cell.length_b   1.000
_cell.length_c   1.000
_cell.angle_alpha   90.00
_cell.angle_beta   90.00
_cell.angle_gamma   90.00
#
_symmetry.space_group_name_H-M   'P 1'
#
loop_
_entity.id
_entity.type
_entity.pdbx_description
1 polymer ?
#
loop_
_entity_poly.entity_id
_entity_poly.type
_entity_poly.pdbx_seq_one_letter_code
_entity_poly.pdbx_strand_id
1 'polypeptide(L)'
;MHSIDAAESDCSATFSLFPKLPAELRLRIWKHSLPGTRIVPVHCGADELVVDSSVGLVAAIGCTTTIPNPTNLNICTESRAEAIKSYRRCFGFVGQPGHIYFDPSRDVLYFGPRQGCMAAHAQFRTCMALCDSSELAAVRRIAISDALFWIGDAYRSTAAASLTIDVLRIVSQCLPNLQELVFVPREEDEARRDDLDHILPRMHGQVNAAIDALTQLHAVAWKVPVWRVTTLRALHDTAG
;
A
#
# COMPACT_ATOMS: atom_id res chain seq x y z
N MET A 1 10.77 -65.02 4.39
CA MET A 1 11.38 -64.46 5.62
C MET A 1 12.30 -63.34 5.18
N HIS A 2 12.13 -62.06 5.50
CA HIS A 2 11.22 -61.37 6.41
C HIS A 2 11.19 -59.89 6.01
N SER A 3 10.01 -59.25 6.20
CA SER A 3 9.76 -57.87 6.67
C SER A 3 10.39 -56.69 5.89
N ILE A 4 9.64 -55.81 5.21
CA ILE A 4 8.71 -54.78 5.71
C ILE A 4 9.26 -54.03 6.92
N ASP A 5 9.63 -52.77 6.73
CA ASP A 5 9.38 -51.60 7.60
C ASP A 5 10.22 -50.42 7.07
N ALA A 6 9.78 -49.16 7.06
CA ALA A 6 8.50 -48.56 7.41
C ALA A 6 8.41 -47.24 6.65
N ALA A 7 7.21 -46.91 6.20
CA ALA A 7 6.88 -45.58 5.72
C ALA A 7 7.02 -44.58 6.88
N GLU A 8 7.86 -43.56 6.72
CA GLU A 8 7.81 -42.37 7.56
C GLU A 8 6.49 -41.64 7.25
N SER A 9 5.49 -41.89 8.10
CA SER A 9 4.25 -41.13 8.15
C SER A 9 4.54 -39.81 8.85
N ASP A 10 4.76 -38.74 8.07
CA ASP A 10 4.70 -37.37 8.58
C ASP A 10 3.31 -37.12 9.18
N CYS A 11 3.23 -37.20 10.50
CA CYS A 11 1.99 -36.99 11.23
C CYS A 11 1.66 -35.50 11.16
N SER A 12 0.71 -35.13 10.28
CA SER A 12 0.19 -33.76 10.26
C SER A 12 -0.41 -33.46 11.64
N ALA A 13 0.27 -32.62 12.42
CA ALA A 13 -0.14 -32.28 13.77
C ALA A 13 -1.47 -31.50 13.70
N THR A 14 -2.58 -32.21 13.82
CA THR A 14 -3.91 -31.61 13.71
C THR A 14 -4.26 -30.94 15.03
N PHE A 15 -4.26 -29.60 15.06
CA PHE A 15 -4.62 -28.82 16.24
C PHE A 15 -6.14 -28.86 16.49
N SER A 16 -6.61 -29.85 17.26
CA SER A 16 -8.04 -30.11 17.49
C SER A 16 -8.64 -29.38 18.70
N LEU A 17 -7.85 -28.60 19.43
CA LEU A 17 -8.31 -27.90 20.65
C LEU A 17 -9.03 -26.58 20.33
N PHE A 18 -8.69 -25.92 19.22
CA PHE A 18 -9.31 -24.63 18.86
C PHE A 18 -10.84 -24.69 18.80
N PRO A 19 -11.47 -25.67 18.13
CA PRO A 19 -12.94 -25.74 18.04
C PRO A 19 -13.63 -25.99 19.39
N LYS A 20 -12.90 -26.51 20.40
CA LYS A 20 -13.44 -26.78 21.74
C LYS A 20 -13.52 -25.52 22.61
N LEU A 21 -12.91 -24.42 22.19
CA LEU A 21 -12.99 -23.15 22.90
C LEU A 21 -14.40 -22.53 22.78
N PRO A 22 -14.89 -21.86 23.83
CA PRO A 22 -16.06 -21.00 23.74
C PRO A 22 -15.96 -20.01 22.58
N ALA A 23 -17.10 -19.71 21.95
CA ALA A 23 -17.16 -18.84 20.78
C ALA A 23 -16.50 -17.48 21.00
N GLU A 24 -16.66 -16.87 22.17
CA GLU A 24 -16.02 -15.59 22.50
C GLU A 24 -14.49 -15.67 22.40
N LEU A 25 -13.88 -16.74 22.92
CA LEU A 25 -12.44 -16.91 22.86
C LEU A 25 -11.96 -17.16 21.43
N ARG A 26 -12.69 -17.96 20.64
CA ARG A 26 -12.38 -18.18 19.22
C ARG A 26 -12.41 -16.87 18.43
N LEU A 27 -13.45 -16.05 18.62
CA LEU A 27 -13.56 -14.74 17.97
C LEU A 27 -12.45 -13.78 18.40
N ARG A 28 -12.10 -13.75 19.69
CA ARG A 28 -10.95 -12.96 20.17
C ARG A 28 -9.65 -13.45 19.51
N ILE A 29 -9.42 -14.75 19.43
CA ILE A 29 -8.23 -15.29 18.76
C ILE A 29 -8.20 -14.87 17.30
N TRP A 30 -9.31 -15.02 16.56
CA TRP A 30 -9.37 -14.59 15.15
C TRP A 30 -9.11 -13.10 14.95
N LYS A 31 -9.62 -12.25 15.86
CA LYS A 31 -9.38 -10.81 15.82
C LYS A 31 -7.90 -10.46 16.06
N HIS A 32 -7.23 -11.18 16.96
CA HIS A 32 -5.81 -10.98 17.25
C HIS A 32 -4.89 -11.65 16.23
N SER A 33 -5.39 -12.65 15.48
CA SER A 33 -4.63 -13.29 14.41
C SER A 33 -4.76 -12.59 13.07
N LEU A 34 -5.52 -11.50 12.97
CA LEU A 34 -5.47 -10.61 11.81
C LEU A 34 -4.05 -10.06 11.65
N PRO A 35 -3.55 -9.84 10.42
CA PRO A 35 -2.21 -9.31 10.24
C PRO A 35 -2.06 -7.93 10.90
N GLY A 36 -0.81 -7.62 11.25
CA GLY A 36 -0.40 -6.30 11.73
C GLY A 36 -0.49 -5.23 10.64
N THR A 37 0.28 -4.16 10.76
CA THR A 37 0.34 -3.14 9.71
C THR A 37 0.95 -3.76 8.45
N ARG A 38 0.31 -3.54 7.30
CA ARG A 38 0.81 -4.00 6.01
C ARG A 38 1.01 -2.82 5.08
N ILE A 39 2.09 -2.86 4.32
CA ILE A 39 2.34 -1.92 3.23
C ILE A 39 1.73 -2.53 1.97
N VAL A 40 0.71 -1.89 1.42
CA VAL A 40 -0.07 -2.40 0.30
C VAL A 40 0.32 -1.63 -0.97
N PRO A 41 1.21 -2.18 -1.83
CA PRO A 41 1.56 -1.56 -3.09
C PRO A 41 0.33 -1.53 -3.99
N VAL A 42 0.09 -0.37 -4.59
CA VAL A 42 -1.01 -0.17 -5.52
C VAL A 42 -0.46 -0.19 -6.93
N HIS A 43 -1.15 -0.91 -7.82
CA HIS A 43 -0.89 -0.91 -9.25
C HIS A 43 -2.19 -0.58 -10.00
N CYS A 44 -2.18 0.45 -10.84
CA CYS A 44 -3.36 0.93 -11.55
C CYS A 44 -3.04 1.08 -13.04
N GLY A 45 -3.97 0.65 -13.90
CA GLY A 45 -3.79 0.66 -15.35
C GLY A 45 -3.12 -0.60 -15.88
N ALA A 46 -3.36 -0.91 -17.15
CA ALA A 46 -2.75 -2.05 -17.82
C ALA A 46 -1.23 -1.86 -17.91
N ASP A 47 -0.48 -2.89 -17.53
CA ASP A 47 0.93 -3.01 -17.86
C ASP A 47 1.01 -3.60 -19.28
N GLU A 48 1.62 -2.87 -20.22
CA GLU A 48 1.74 -3.32 -21.61
C GLU A 48 2.54 -4.62 -21.74
N LEU A 49 3.28 -5.01 -20.69
CA LEU A 49 4.19 -6.15 -20.68
C LEU A 49 3.56 -7.45 -20.12
N VAL A 50 2.36 -7.40 -19.54
CA VAL A 50 1.70 -8.59 -18.99
C VAL A 50 0.77 -9.20 -20.05
N VAL A 51 1.28 -10.21 -20.75
CA VAL A 51 0.58 -11.00 -21.78
C VAL A 51 -0.57 -11.85 -21.20
N ASP A 52 -0.75 -11.85 -19.88
CA ASP A 52 -1.85 -12.55 -19.24
C ASP A 52 -3.13 -11.68 -19.27
N SER A 53 -4.00 -11.97 -20.23
CA SER A 53 -5.19 -11.16 -20.57
C SER A 53 -6.16 -10.97 -19.41
N SER A 54 -6.09 -11.85 -18.40
CA SER A 54 -6.89 -11.81 -17.19
C SER A 54 -6.49 -10.66 -16.24
N VAL A 55 -5.18 -10.42 -16.05
CA VAL A 55 -4.66 -9.35 -15.17
C VAL A 55 -4.89 -7.97 -15.78
N GLY A 56 -4.74 -7.85 -17.11
CA GLY A 56 -5.01 -6.61 -17.84
C GLY A 56 -6.47 -6.14 -17.73
N LEU A 57 -7.43 -7.07 -17.75
CA LEU A 57 -8.86 -6.77 -17.57
C LEU A 57 -9.17 -6.30 -16.14
N VAL A 58 -8.56 -6.93 -15.13
CA VAL A 58 -8.73 -6.52 -13.72
C VAL A 58 -8.13 -5.14 -13.46
N ALA A 59 -6.93 -4.87 -14.00
CA ALA A 59 -6.27 -3.57 -13.88
C ALA A 59 -7.00 -2.43 -14.63
N ALA A 60 -7.86 -2.77 -15.61
CA ALA A 60 -8.75 -1.83 -16.27
C ALA A 60 -9.98 -1.45 -15.42
N ILE A 61 -10.36 -2.31 -14.47
CA ILE A 61 -11.57 -2.19 -13.65
C ILE A 61 -11.27 -1.65 -12.24
N GLY A 62 -10.00 -1.65 -11.82
CA GLY A 62 -9.58 -1.11 -10.54
C GLY A 62 -8.08 -1.22 -10.33
N CYS A 63 -7.62 -0.84 -9.14
CA CYS A 63 -6.24 -1.07 -8.76
C CYS A 63 -6.04 -2.50 -8.23
N THR A 64 -4.84 -3.01 -8.42
CA THR A 64 -4.37 -4.34 -8.01
C THR A 64 -3.20 -4.20 -7.05
N THR A 65 -2.83 -5.30 -6.39
CA THR A 65 -1.69 -5.34 -5.46
C THR A 65 -0.97 -6.67 -5.60
N THR A 66 0.34 -6.66 -5.35
CA THR A 66 1.16 -7.88 -5.26
C THR A 66 1.13 -8.52 -3.87
N ILE A 67 0.56 -7.83 -2.87
CA ILE A 67 0.43 -8.36 -1.51
C ILE A 67 -0.67 -9.42 -1.47
N PRO A 68 -0.41 -10.60 -0.87
CA PRO A 68 -1.44 -11.62 -0.73
C PRO A 68 -2.59 -11.14 0.16
N ASN A 69 -3.79 -11.64 -0.14
CA ASN A 69 -4.96 -11.42 0.70
C ASN A 69 -4.68 -11.89 2.14
N PRO A 70 -5.18 -11.18 3.17
CA PRO A 70 -5.07 -11.64 4.55
C PRO A 70 -5.48 -13.12 4.67
N THR A 71 -4.61 -13.96 5.22
CA THR A 71 -4.83 -15.41 5.31
C THR A 71 -6.17 -15.72 6.00
N ASN A 72 -6.57 -14.89 6.97
CA ASN A 72 -7.82 -14.98 7.72
C ASN A 72 -9.07 -15.01 6.82
N LEU A 73 -9.03 -14.44 5.62
CA LEU A 73 -10.15 -14.48 4.67
C LEU A 73 -10.37 -15.88 4.06
N ASN A 74 -9.36 -16.75 4.15
CA ASN A 74 -9.33 -18.04 3.45
C ASN A 74 -9.26 -19.26 4.38
N ILE A 75 -9.00 -19.09 5.70
CA ILE A 75 -8.87 -20.22 6.64
C ILE A 75 -10.20 -20.98 6.83
N CYS A 76 -11.23 -20.29 7.33
CA CYS A 76 -12.55 -20.88 7.60
C CYS A 76 -13.62 -19.79 7.64
N THR A 77 -14.90 -20.19 7.70
CA THR A 77 -16.04 -19.25 7.70
C THR A 77 -16.00 -18.28 8.88
N GLU A 78 -15.61 -18.76 10.07
CA GLU A 78 -15.52 -17.91 11.27
C GLU A 78 -14.40 -16.88 11.15
N SER A 79 -13.20 -17.31 10.75
CA SER A 79 -12.06 -16.43 10.52
C SER A 79 -12.37 -15.38 9.44
N ARG A 80 -13.05 -15.77 8.36
CA ARG A 80 -13.47 -14.85 7.30
C ARG A 80 -14.48 -13.83 7.82
N ALA A 81 -15.46 -14.27 8.61
CA ALA A 81 -16.46 -13.38 9.20
C ALA A 81 -15.84 -12.36 10.14
N GLU A 82 -14.78 -12.72 10.88
CA GLU A 82 -14.03 -11.78 11.70
C GLU A 82 -13.19 -10.81 10.86
N ALA A 83 -12.50 -11.32 9.83
CA ALA A 83 -11.64 -10.50 8.97
C ALA A 83 -12.41 -9.42 8.18
N ILE A 84 -13.60 -9.73 7.66
CA ILE A 84 -14.42 -8.78 6.88
C ILE A 84 -14.95 -7.62 7.74
N LYS A 85 -14.93 -7.72 9.08
CA LYS A 85 -15.26 -6.58 9.96
C LYS A 85 -14.24 -5.44 9.85
N SER A 86 -12.98 -5.78 9.57
CA SER A 86 -11.87 -4.84 9.44
C SER A 86 -11.52 -4.57 7.97
N TYR A 87 -11.41 -5.62 7.15
CA TYR A 87 -10.98 -5.53 5.76
C TYR A 87 -12.16 -5.38 4.80
N ARG A 88 -12.06 -4.39 3.92
CA ARG A 88 -13.01 -4.17 2.82
C ARG A 88 -12.30 -4.28 1.48
N ARG A 89 -13.04 -4.68 0.45
CA ARG A 89 -12.53 -4.62 -0.93
C ARG A 89 -12.63 -3.17 -1.40
N CYS A 90 -11.49 -2.57 -1.72
CA CYS A 90 -11.37 -1.15 -2.07
C CYS A 90 -10.59 -0.93 -3.38
N PHE A 91 -10.66 0.30 -3.87
CA PHE A 91 -9.93 0.83 -5.03
C PHE A 91 -10.40 0.25 -6.37
N GLY A 92 -11.71 0.14 -6.53
CA GLY A 92 -12.33 -0.12 -7.84
C GLY A 92 -12.55 1.17 -8.62
N PHE A 93 -12.61 1.08 -9.95
CA PHE A 93 -12.84 2.24 -10.82
C PHE A 93 -14.29 2.33 -11.25
N VAL A 94 -14.78 3.57 -11.35
CA VAL A 94 -16.10 3.88 -11.96
C VAL A 94 -17.22 3.04 -11.33
N GLY A 95 -17.24 2.97 -10.00
CA GLY A 95 -18.26 2.25 -9.22
C GLY A 95 -18.17 0.72 -9.26
N GLN A 96 -17.13 0.16 -9.88
CA GLN A 96 -16.86 -1.27 -9.84
C GLN A 96 -16.29 -1.68 -8.47
N PRO A 97 -16.53 -2.92 -8.02
CA PRO A 97 -15.99 -3.39 -6.76
C PRO A 97 -14.47 -3.48 -6.84
N GLY A 98 -13.78 -2.95 -5.82
CA GLY A 98 -12.33 -3.07 -5.70
C GLY A 98 -11.83 -4.51 -5.56
N HIS A 99 -10.53 -4.68 -5.80
CA HIS A 99 -9.86 -5.97 -5.75
C HIS A 99 -8.90 -6.11 -4.57
N ILE A 100 -8.60 -5.00 -3.89
CA ILE A 100 -7.63 -4.96 -2.79
C ILE A 100 -8.37 -5.04 -1.46
N TYR A 101 -8.07 -6.05 -0.64
CA TYR A 101 -8.54 -6.09 0.76
C TYR A 101 -7.70 -5.15 1.62
N PHE A 102 -8.31 -4.04 2.03
CA PHE A 102 -7.67 -2.94 2.74
C PHE A 102 -8.37 -2.68 4.09
N ASP A 103 -7.58 -2.54 5.16
CA ASP A 103 -8.03 -2.04 6.47
C ASP A 103 -7.48 -0.62 6.66
N PRO A 104 -8.32 0.43 6.54
CA PRO A 104 -7.84 1.81 6.67
C PRO A 104 -7.28 2.17 8.04
N SER A 105 -7.58 1.37 9.08
CA SER A 105 -7.07 1.57 10.43
C SER A 105 -5.68 0.97 10.65
N ARG A 106 -5.22 0.04 9.79
CA ARG A 106 -3.94 -0.69 9.94
C ARG A 106 -3.02 -0.61 8.73
N ASP A 107 -3.56 -0.72 7.53
CA ASP A 107 -2.76 -0.78 6.30
C ASP A 107 -2.22 0.62 5.91
N VAL A 108 -1.13 0.61 5.14
CA VAL A 108 -0.50 1.78 4.53
C VAL A 108 -0.56 1.59 3.01
N LEU A 109 -1.19 2.52 2.30
CA LEU A 109 -1.30 2.46 0.85
C LEU A 109 0.00 2.96 0.20
N TYR A 110 0.69 2.12 -0.57
CA TYR A 110 2.00 2.45 -1.13
C TYR A 110 1.96 2.68 -2.65
N PHE A 111 2.41 3.85 -3.07
CA PHE A 111 2.63 4.19 -4.48
C PHE A 111 4.11 4.02 -4.81
N GLY A 112 4.46 2.82 -5.29
CA GLY A 112 5.82 2.42 -5.63
C GLY A 112 6.27 2.83 -7.04
N PRO A 113 7.52 2.49 -7.40
CA PRO A 113 8.04 2.69 -8.74
C PRO A 113 7.26 1.88 -9.78
N ARG A 114 7.14 2.43 -11.00
CA ARG A 114 6.53 1.76 -12.15
C ARG A 114 7.35 2.09 -13.39
N GLN A 115 7.63 1.08 -14.21
CA GLN A 115 8.42 1.23 -15.42
C GLN A 115 7.69 2.11 -16.45
N GLY A 116 8.46 2.96 -17.13
CA GLY A 116 7.97 3.89 -18.15
C GLY A 116 8.02 5.37 -17.72
N CYS A 117 8.06 6.25 -18.71
CA CYS A 117 8.13 7.70 -18.48
C CYS A 117 6.88 8.18 -17.73
N MET A 118 7.08 8.77 -16.54
CA MET A 118 6.00 9.24 -15.66
C MET A 118 5.00 8.15 -15.23
N ALA A 119 5.30 6.86 -15.41
CA ALA A 119 4.35 5.79 -15.15
C ALA A 119 3.93 5.72 -13.67
N ALA A 120 4.87 5.93 -12.74
CA ALA A 120 4.59 6.00 -11.31
C ALA A 120 3.68 7.18 -10.95
N HIS A 121 3.95 8.36 -11.52
CA HIS A 121 3.12 9.54 -11.33
C HIS A 121 1.71 9.36 -11.94
N ALA A 122 1.62 8.81 -13.14
CA ALA A 122 0.37 8.52 -13.82
C ALA A 122 -0.50 7.53 -13.03
N GLN A 123 0.11 6.46 -12.49
CA GLN A 123 -0.57 5.50 -11.62
C GLN A 123 -1.21 6.18 -10.40
N PHE A 124 -0.45 7.04 -9.71
CA PHE A 124 -0.97 7.81 -8.58
C PHE A 124 -2.15 8.69 -8.98
N ARG A 125 -2.03 9.45 -10.07
CA ARG A 125 -3.13 10.30 -10.57
C ARG A 125 -4.36 9.49 -10.94
N THR A 126 -4.19 8.36 -11.64
CA THR A 126 -5.29 7.47 -12.02
C THR A 126 -6.01 6.93 -10.79
N CYS A 127 -5.27 6.47 -9.78
CA CYS A 127 -5.86 6.01 -8.52
C CYS A 127 -6.69 7.12 -7.85
N MET A 128 -6.14 8.33 -7.74
CA MET A 128 -6.81 9.45 -7.07
C MET A 128 -8.02 9.98 -7.85
N ALA A 129 -8.03 9.82 -9.17
CA ALA A 129 -9.11 10.30 -10.04
C ALA A 129 -10.26 9.29 -10.24
N LEU A 130 -9.96 7.99 -10.25
CA LEU A 130 -10.94 6.96 -10.62
C LEU A 130 -11.50 6.16 -9.45
N CYS A 131 -10.80 6.11 -8.30
CA CYS A 131 -11.31 5.45 -7.11
C CYS A 131 -12.47 6.24 -6.48
N ASP A 132 -13.36 5.52 -5.79
CA ASP A 132 -14.50 6.13 -5.10
C ASP A 132 -14.04 7.09 -4.00
N SER A 133 -14.68 8.25 -3.90
CA SER A 133 -14.30 9.29 -2.95
C SER A 133 -14.48 8.87 -1.49
N SER A 134 -15.42 7.97 -1.19
CA SER A 134 -15.61 7.43 0.16
C SER A 134 -14.51 6.45 0.56
N GLU A 135 -13.98 5.69 -0.41
CA GLU A 135 -12.84 4.80 -0.20
C GLU A 135 -11.56 5.61 0.03
N LEU A 136 -11.31 6.62 -0.82
CA LEU A 136 -10.19 7.54 -0.65
C LEU A 136 -10.27 8.32 0.66
N ALA A 137 -11.47 8.77 1.07
CA ALA A 137 -11.69 9.41 2.35
C ALA A 137 -11.48 8.48 3.55
N ALA A 138 -11.54 7.16 3.39
CA ALA A 138 -11.26 6.22 4.45
C ALA A 138 -9.75 6.04 4.69
N VAL A 139 -8.90 6.27 3.68
CA VAL A 139 -7.45 6.09 3.75
C VAL A 139 -6.83 7.03 4.79
N ARG A 140 -6.10 6.44 5.75
CA ARG A 140 -5.45 7.18 6.84
C ARG A 140 -3.95 7.31 6.69
N ARG A 141 -3.32 6.43 5.92
CA ARG A 141 -1.86 6.40 5.76
C ARG A 141 -1.49 6.04 4.34
N ILE A 142 -0.59 6.83 3.75
CA ILE A 142 -0.01 6.54 2.45
C ILE A 142 1.51 6.63 2.50
N ALA A 143 2.16 5.83 1.66
CA ALA A 143 3.58 5.92 1.37
C ALA A 143 3.77 6.23 -0.12
N ILE A 144 4.69 7.13 -0.44
CA ILE A 144 4.96 7.59 -1.81
C ILE A 144 6.44 7.40 -2.10
N SER A 145 6.75 6.63 -3.14
CA SER A 145 8.12 6.48 -3.63
C SER A 145 8.61 7.76 -4.32
N ASP A 146 9.88 8.09 -4.15
CA ASP A 146 10.55 9.19 -4.84
C ASP A 146 10.46 9.04 -6.37
N ALA A 147 10.30 7.82 -6.89
CA ALA A 147 10.09 7.53 -8.31
C ALA A 147 8.93 8.34 -8.94
N LEU A 148 7.94 8.77 -8.15
CA LEU A 148 6.85 9.62 -8.64
C LEU A 148 7.31 11.02 -9.09
N PHE A 149 8.50 11.46 -8.71
CA PHE A 149 9.05 12.78 -8.98
C PHE A 149 10.13 12.78 -10.06
N TRP A 150 10.38 11.62 -10.71
CA TRP A 150 11.37 11.46 -11.76
C TRP A 150 10.72 11.47 -13.15
N ILE A 151 11.47 11.92 -14.16
CA ILE A 151 11.06 11.88 -15.56
C ILE A 151 12.00 10.92 -16.29
N GLY A 152 11.50 9.71 -16.59
CA GLY A 152 12.34 8.59 -17.02
C GLY A 152 13.36 8.25 -15.92
N ASP A 153 14.60 7.99 -16.32
CA ASP A 153 15.66 7.58 -15.40
C ASP A 153 16.46 8.75 -14.81
N ALA A 154 16.06 10.00 -15.11
CA ALA A 154 16.80 11.20 -14.74
C ALA A 154 16.06 12.07 -13.71
N TYR A 155 16.75 12.41 -12.63
CA TYR A 155 16.27 13.40 -11.67
C TYR A 155 16.43 14.81 -12.21
N ARG A 156 15.34 15.60 -12.18
CA ARG A 156 15.33 17.00 -12.57
C ARG A 156 14.68 17.82 -11.46
N SER A 157 15.46 18.64 -10.75
CA SER A 157 15.01 19.35 -9.55
C SER A 157 13.75 20.20 -9.74
N THR A 158 13.66 20.95 -10.86
CA THR A 158 12.50 21.79 -11.16
C THR A 158 11.24 20.96 -11.42
N ALA A 159 11.36 19.90 -12.22
CA ALA A 159 10.25 18.99 -12.49
C ALA A 159 9.81 18.24 -11.22
N ALA A 160 10.77 17.74 -10.44
CA ALA A 160 10.50 17.05 -9.19
C ALA A 160 9.76 17.95 -8.19
N ALA A 161 10.15 19.23 -8.08
CA ALA A 161 9.46 20.21 -7.25
C ALA A 161 8.01 20.44 -7.72
N SER A 162 7.78 20.64 -9.02
CA SER A 162 6.43 20.79 -9.58
C SER A 162 5.56 19.55 -9.34
N LEU A 163 6.09 18.36 -9.60
CA LEU A 163 5.39 17.10 -9.36
C LEU A 163 5.08 16.87 -7.87
N THR A 164 5.96 17.31 -6.97
CA THR A 164 5.73 17.24 -5.52
C THR A 164 4.56 18.13 -5.10
N ILE A 165 4.53 19.37 -5.58
CA ILE A 165 3.42 20.29 -5.33
C ILE A 165 2.11 19.71 -5.86
N ASP A 166 2.12 19.16 -7.07
CA ASP A 166 0.94 18.55 -7.68
C ASP A 166 0.45 17.32 -6.90
N VAL A 167 1.35 16.43 -6.48
CA VAL A 167 1.01 15.27 -5.66
C VAL A 167 0.42 15.70 -4.32
N LEU A 168 1.04 16.64 -3.61
CA LEU A 168 0.54 17.14 -2.34
C LEU A 168 -0.82 17.84 -2.49
N ARG A 169 -1.02 18.59 -3.58
CA ARG A 169 -2.32 19.19 -3.90
C ARG A 169 -3.39 18.11 -4.09
N ILE A 170 -3.11 17.06 -4.87
CA ILE A 170 -4.04 15.95 -5.06
C ILE A 170 -4.33 15.23 -3.74
N VAL A 171 -3.29 14.95 -2.94
CA VAL A 171 -3.45 14.36 -1.59
C VAL A 171 -4.40 15.21 -0.74
N SER A 172 -4.22 16.54 -0.74
CA SER A 172 -5.08 17.44 0.05
C SER A 172 -6.56 17.44 -0.40
N GLN A 173 -6.83 17.12 -1.66
CA GLN A 173 -8.17 17.13 -2.24
C GLN A 173 -8.85 15.76 -2.15
N CYS A 174 -8.10 14.68 -2.36
CA CYS A 174 -8.63 13.33 -2.46
C CYS A 174 -8.62 12.57 -1.12
N LEU A 175 -7.74 12.93 -0.18
CA LEU A 175 -7.50 12.19 1.07
C LEU A 175 -7.74 13.07 2.31
N PRO A 176 -9.00 13.48 2.57
CA PRO A 176 -9.32 14.46 3.61
C PRO A 176 -9.01 13.99 5.05
N ASN A 177 -8.99 12.67 5.29
CA ASN A 177 -8.76 12.08 6.62
C ASN A 177 -7.35 11.49 6.76
N LEU A 178 -6.41 11.89 5.90
CA LEU A 178 -5.04 11.40 5.96
C LEU A 178 -4.39 11.82 7.27
N GLN A 179 -3.82 10.85 7.98
CA GLN A 179 -3.14 11.03 9.26
C GLN A 179 -1.62 11.01 9.07
N GLU A 180 -1.15 10.16 8.15
CA GLU A 180 0.27 9.92 7.93
C GLU A 180 0.63 9.91 6.44
N LEU A 181 1.70 10.62 6.09
CA LEU A 181 2.27 10.66 4.75
C LEU A 181 3.76 10.32 4.81
N VAL A 182 4.14 9.19 4.23
CA VAL A 182 5.53 8.73 4.24
C VAL A 182 6.13 8.88 2.84
N PHE A 183 7.29 9.52 2.75
CA PHE A 183 8.08 9.54 1.52
C PHE A 183 9.21 8.54 1.61
N VAL A 184 9.37 7.75 0.55
CA VAL A 184 10.29 6.61 0.52
C VAL A 184 11.24 6.77 -0.68
N PRO A 185 12.56 6.61 -0.52
CA PRO A 185 13.49 6.57 -1.66
C PRO A 185 13.11 5.48 -2.67
N ARG A 186 13.75 5.49 -3.85
CA ARG A 186 13.61 4.37 -4.78
C ARG A 186 14.35 3.16 -4.19
N GLU A 187 13.81 1.96 -4.37
CA GLU A 187 14.42 0.74 -3.85
C GLU A 187 15.87 0.54 -4.37
N GLU A 188 16.14 0.98 -5.60
CA GLU A 188 17.47 0.99 -6.21
C GLU A 188 18.47 1.90 -5.46
N ASP A 189 17.98 3.03 -4.94
CA ASP A 189 18.78 3.97 -4.14
C ASP A 189 18.98 3.44 -2.72
N GLU A 190 18.00 2.73 -2.15
CA GLU A 190 18.12 2.11 -0.82
C GLU A 190 19.19 1.02 -0.76
N ALA A 191 19.44 0.34 -1.88
CA ALA A 191 20.51 -0.65 -1.99
C ALA A 191 21.92 -0.03 -1.81
N ARG A 192 22.05 1.29 -1.99
CA ARG A 192 23.34 2.01 -2.02
C ARG A 192 23.40 2.98 -0.83
N ARG A 193 23.98 2.55 0.30
CA ARG A 193 23.99 3.33 1.55
C ARG A 193 24.53 4.75 1.40
N ASP A 194 25.60 4.94 0.63
CA ASP A 194 26.24 6.25 0.44
C ASP A 194 25.33 7.27 -0.26
N ASP A 195 24.37 6.78 -1.06
CA ASP A 195 23.40 7.61 -1.77
C ASP A 195 22.28 8.09 -0.82
N LEU A 196 21.92 7.30 0.21
CA LEU A 196 20.86 7.64 1.16
C LEU A 196 21.15 8.89 2.00
N ASP A 197 22.41 9.10 2.38
CA ASP A 197 22.84 10.25 3.18
C ASP A 197 22.56 11.59 2.49
N HIS A 198 22.53 11.60 1.15
CA HIS A 198 22.22 12.77 0.35
C HIS A 198 20.76 12.80 -0.11
N ILE A 199 20.18 11.63 -0.38
CA ILE A 199 18.81 11.51 -0.90
C ILE A 199 17.78 11.87 0.18
N LEU A 200 17.91 11.37 1.41
CA LEU A 200 16.93 11.62 2.46
C LEU A 200 16.82 13.13 2.79
N PRO A 201 17.92 13.90 3.00
CA PRO A 201 17.82 15.33 3.22
C PRO A 201 17.30 16.10 2.00
N ARG A 202 17.69 15.70 0.78
CA ARG A 202 17.16 16.30 -0.46
C ARG A 202 15.64 16.15 -0.53
N MET A 203 15.13 14.93 -0.36
CA MET A 203 13.69 14.63 -0.37
C MET A 203 12.97 15.43 0.71
N HIS A 204 13.51 15.46 1.92
CA HIS A 204 12.93 16.22 3.02
C HIS A 204 12.87 17.72 2.69
N GLY A 205 13.93 18.31 2.13
CA GLY A 205 13.95 19.70 1.70
C GLY A 205 12.93 20.00 0.59
N GLN A 206 12.83 19.13 -0.42
CA GLN A 206 11.87 19.24 -1.52
C GLN A 206 10.42 19.21 -1.02
N VAL A 207 10.09 18.27 -0.13
CA VAL A 207 8.75 18.14 0.44
C VAL A 207 8.41 19.34 1.33
N ASN A 208 9.34 19.77 2.19
CA ASN A 208 9.14 20.97 3.02
C ASN A 208 8.83 22.20 2.16
N ALA A 209 9.65 22.48 1.15
CA ALA A 209 9.45 23.61 0.26
C ALA A 209 8.09 23.54 -0.47
N ALA A 210 7.65 22.34 -0.85
CA ALA A 210 6.35 22.15 -1.49
C ALA A 210 5.17 22.36 -0.52
N ILE A 211 5.28 21.90 0.74
CA ILE A 211 4.28 22.16 1.78
C ILE A 211 4.19 23.65 2.06
N ASP A 212 5.32 24.32 2.28
CA ASP A 212 5.38 25.76 2.54
C ASP A 212 4.74 26.56 1.40
N ALA A 213 5.04 26.20 0.15
CA ALA A 213 4.43 26.83 -1.02
C ALA A 213 2.90 26.65 -1.05
N LEU A 214 2.39 25.46 -0.70
CA LEU A 214 0.95 25.20 -0.65
C LEU A 214 0.25 25.94 0.49
N THR A 215 0.88 26.05 1.65
CA THR A 215 0.32 26.79 2.80
C THR A 215 0.27 28.29 2.55
N GLN A 216 1.30 28.87 1.91
CA GLN A 216 1.34 30.30 1.58
C GLN A 216 0.28 30.73 0.56
N LEU A 217 -0.11 29.83 -0.35
CA LEU A 217 -1.09 30.11 -1.41
C LEU A 217 -2.54 30.24 -0.90
N HIS A 218 -2.81 30.12 0.41
CA HIS A 218 -4.14 30.27 1.06
C HIS A 218 -5.31 29.48 0.43
N ALA A 219 -5.02 28.54 -0.48
CA ALA A 219 -6.04 27.96 -1.37
C ALA A 219 -6.78 26.76 -0.76
N VAL A 220 -6.28 26.16 0.32
CA VAL A 220 -6.86 24.94 0.89
C VAL A 220 -6.80 25.00 2.41
N ALA A 221 -7.91 24.73 3.08
CA ALA A 221 -7.95 24.39 4.50
C ALA A 221 -7.33 23.00 4.74
N TRP A 222 -6.11 22.80 4.24
CA TRP A 222 -5.41 21.53 4.29
C TRP A 222 -4.76 21.39 5.66
N LYS A 223 -5.30 20.47 6.47
CA LYS A 223 -4.62 20.03 7.68
C LYS A 223 -3.47 19.13 7.25
N VAL A 224 -2.26 19.67 7.27
CA VAL A 224 -1.05 18.91 6.90
C VAL A 224 -0.94 17.67 7.80
N PRO A 225 -0.90 16.45 7.22
CA PRO A 225 -0.75 15.22 7.98
C PRO A 225 0.63 15.14 8.62
N VAL A 226 0.80 14.24 9.60
CA VAL A 226 2.15 13.90 10.07
C VAL A 226 2.90 13.28 8.90
N TRP A 227 4.06 13.82 8.56
CA TRP A 227 4.83 13.31 7.44
C TRP A 227 6.30 13.12 7.80
N ARG A 228 6.96 12.18 7.12
CA ARG A 228 8.39 11.92 7.28
C ARG A 228 8.97 11.31 6.01
N VAL A 229 10.30 11.31 5.92
CA VAL A 229 11.05 10.55 4.93
C VAL A 229 11.72 9.37 5.63
N THR A 230 11.56 8.15 5.11
CA THR A 230 12.21 6.94 5.65
C THR A 230 12.37 5.90 4.54
N THR A 231 13.26 4.92 4.74
CA THR A 231 13.41 3.80 3.80
C THR A 231 12.21 2.85 3.86
N LEU A 232 11.94 2.14 2.77
CA LEU A 232 10.90 1.14 2.66
C LEU A 232 11.15 0.01 3.66
N ARG A 233 12.42 -0.38 3.82
CA ARG A 233 12.83 -1.36 4.83
C ARG A 233 12.47 -0.92 6.24
N ALA A 234 12.81 0.30 6.63
CA ALA A 234 12.46 0.81 7.96
C ALA A 234 10.93 0.94 8.12
N LEU A 235 10.20 1.26 7.04
CA LEU A 235 8.74 1.28 7.06
C LEU A 235 8.17 -0.13 7.32
N HIS A 236 8.73 -1.17 6.70
CA HIS A 236 8.38 -2.56 6.99
C HIS A 236 8.72 -2.95 8.43
N ASP A 237 9.89 -2.54 8.94
CA ASP A 237 10.32 -2.84 10.31
C ASP A 237 9.40 -2.17 11.36
N THR A 238 8.87 -0.98 11.06
CA THR A 238 7.88 -0.31 11.95
C THR A 238 6.47 -0.88 11.84
N ALA A 239 6.19 -1.65 10.79
CA ALA A 239 4.87 -2.23 10.53
C ALA A 239 4.67 -3.62 11.18
N GLY A 240 5.78 -4.27 11.57
CA GLY A 240 5.84 -5.62 12.13
C GLY A 240 5.87 -5.67 13.66
#